data_AF-A0A2Z6R2N1-F1
#
_entry.id   AF-A0A2Z6R2N1-F1
#
_cell.length_a   1.000
_cell.length_b   1.000
_cell.length_c   1.000
_cell.angle_alpha   90.00
_cell.angle_beta   90.00
_cell.angle_gamma   90.00
#
_symmetry.space_group_name_H-M   'P 1'
#
loop_
_entity.id
_entity.type
_entity.pdbx_description
1 polymer ?
#
loop_
_entity_poly.entity_id
_entity_poly.type
_entity_poly.pdbx_seq_one_letter_code
_entity_poly.pdbx_strand_id
1 'polypeptide(L)'
;MRENIINKVSHRPNAPPQLIIVDIYEIVDYFFVHNYNDKIHMLAYVQLTSKVMEDEYECKYFTQFKSKEFIDVRCIDHYVGFAKIDSKYFIIDKENAFDDANWKNLE
;
A
#
# COMPACT_ATOMS: atom_id res chain seq x y z
N MET A 1 6.10 -4.39 6.58
CA MET A 1 5.41 -3.14 6.25
C MET A 1 6.42 -2.16 5.64
N ARG A 2 6.19 -1.61 4.44
CA ARG A 2 7.01 -0.46 3.96
C ARG A 2 6.41 0.81 4.55
N GLU A 3 6.95 1.25 5.68
CA GLU A 3 6.56 2.52 6.28
C GLU A 3 7.12 3.66 5.44
N ASN A 4 6.29 4.27 4.60
CA ASN A 4 6.66 5.54 3.99
C ASN A 4 6.39 6.67 4.99
N ILE A 5 7.46 7.28 5.46
CA ILE A 5 7.42 8.41 6.38
C ILE A 5 7.13 9.67 5.56
N ILE A 6 5.89 10.14 5.59
CA ILE A 6 5.46 11.33 4.85
C ILE A 6 5.40 12.50 5.83
N ASN A 7 5.99 13.65 5.48
CA ASN A 7 5.75 14.88 6.23
C ASN A 7 4.39 15.47 5.83
N LYS A 8 3.37 15.31 6.70
CA LYS A 8 2.01 15.84 6.53
C LYS A 8 1.99 17.35 6.25
N VAL A 9 2.98 18.09 6.75
CA VAL A 9 3.10 19.54 6.58
C VAL A 9 4.18 19.95 5.59
N SER A 10 4.56 19.07 4.64
CA SER A 10 5.56 19.40 3.60
C SER A 10 5.22 20.65 2.77
N HIS A 11 3.93 20.98 2.67
CA HIS A 11 3.42 22.19 2.01
C HIS A 11 3.64 23.48 2.84
N ARG A 12 4.14 23.39 4.08
CA ARG A 12 4.44 24.52 4.98
C ARG A 12 5.94 24.51 5.34
N PRO A 13 6.77 25.32 4.67
CA PRO A 13 8.24 25.28 4.83
C PRO A 13 8.74 25.52 6.26
N ASN A 14 7.98 26.27 7.06
CA ASN A 14 8.37 26.67 8.43
C ASN A 14 7.61 25.91 9.53
N ALA A 15 6.80 24.91 9.17
CA ALA A 15 6.12 24.10 10.17
C ALA A 15 7.03 22.95 10.63
N PRO A 16 7.07 22.65 11.94
CA PRO A 16 7.76 21.45 12.43
C PRO A 16 7.27 20.20 11.68
N PRO A 17 8.16 19.32 11.19
CA PRO A 17 7.77 18.14 10.44
C PRO A 17 6.80 17.27 11.23
N GLN A 18 5.70 16.89 10.59
CA GLN A 18 4.75 15.93 11.15
C GLN A 18 4.85 14.66 10.32
N LEU A 19 5.64 13.72 10.82
CA LEU A 19 5.90 12.45 10.16
C LEU A 19 4.74 11.50 10.43
N ILE A 20 4.11 11.00 9.36
CA ILE A 20 3.07 9.96 9.43
C ILE A 20 3.55 8.74 8.67
N ILE A 21 3.29 7.58 9.26
CA ILE A 21 3.43 6.27 8.60
C ILE A 21 2.12 6.02 7.85
N VAL A 22 2.22 5.68 6.56
CA VAL A 22 1.06 5.43 5.72
C VAL A 22 1.29 4.16 4.91
N ASP A 23 0.30 3.26 4.94
CA ASP A 23 0.25 2.09 4.08
C ASP A 23 0.02 2.52 2.63
N ILE A 24 0.81 1.97 1.71
CA ILE A 24 0.67 2.19 0.27
C ILE A 24 0.40 0.85 -0.38
N TYR A 25 -0.60 0.84 -1.26
CA TYR A 25 -1.03 -0.33 -1.99
C TYR A 25 -0.86 -0.08 -3.48
N GLU A 26 -0.41 -1.11 -4.19
CA GLU A 26 0.00 -1.02 -5.59
C GLU A 26 -0.30 -2.34 -6.31
N ILE A 27 -0.48 -2.28 -7.64
CA ILE A 27 -0.47 -3.48 -8.49
C ILE A 27 0.90 -3.60 -9.14
N VAL A 28 1.50 -4.77 -9.06
CA VAL A 28 2.69 -5.09 -9.85
C VAL A 28 2.26 -5.53 -11.25
N ASP A 29 2.70 -4.80 -12.27
CA ASP A 29 2.46 -5.16 -13.68
C ASP A 29 3.48 -6.20 -14.15
N TYR A 30 4.77 -5.99 -13.85
CA TYR A 30 5.84 -6.94 -14.13
C TYR A 30 7.07 -6.67 -13.27
N PHE A 31 7.88 -7.71 -13.11
CA PHE A 31 9.21 -7.62 -12.53
C PHE A 31 10.26 -7.64 -13.63
N PHE A 32 11.38 -6.95 -13.41
CA PHE A 32 12.55 -7.14 -14.25
C PHE A 32 13.84 -7.09 -13.42
N VAL A 33 14.84 -7.76 -13.96
CA VAL A 33 16.18 -7.83 -13.37
C VAL A 33 17.13 -7.09 -14.30
N HIS A 34 17.94 -6.20 -13.74
CA HIS A 34 18.98 -5.51 -14.49
C HIS A 34 20.32 -5.58 -13.74
N ASN A 35 21.41 -5.71 -14.47
CA ASN A 35 22.75 -5.57 -13.92
C ASN A 35 23.18 -4.10 -14.07
N TYR A 36 23.60 -3.49 -12.97
CA TYR A 36 24.14 -2.13 -12.96
C TYR A 36 25.30 -2.07 -11.96
N ASN A 37 26.46 -1.58 -12.39
CA ASN A 37 27.69 -1.54 -11.58
C ASN A 37 28.04 -2.89 -10.92
N ASP A 38 27.98 -3.97 -11.70
CA ASP A 38 28.24 -5.35 -11.27
C ASP A 38 27.33 -5.86 -10.14
N LYS A 39 26.21 -5.17 -9.92
CA LYS A 39 25.18 -5.56 -8.96
C LYS A 39 23.90 -5.91 -9.70
N ILE A 40 23.32 -7.04 -9.30
CA ILE A 40 22.01 -7.46 -9.77
C ILE A 40 20.97 -6.69 -8.97
N HIS A 41 20.14 -5.93 -9.67
CA HIS A 41 19.01 -5.20 -9.12
C HIS A 41 17.72 -5.79 -9.67
N MET A 42 16.73 -6.01 -8.80
CA MET A 42 15.40 -6.45 -9.19
C MET A 42 14.43 -5.32 -8.87
N LEU A 43 13.69 -4.90 -9.89
CA LEU A 43 12.72 -3.83 -9.81
C LEU A 43 11.33 -4.36 -10.19
N ALA A 44 10.31 -3.80 -9.56
CA ALA A 44 8.92 -3.99 -9.94
C ALA A 44 8.43 -2.72 -10.64
N TYR A 45 7.76 -2.89 -11.79
CA TYR A 45 6.94 -1.84 -12.37
C TYR A 45 5.56 -1.93 -11.75
N VAL A 46 5.18 -0.87 -11.04
CA VAL A 46 3.98 -0.85 -10.21
C VAL A 46 3.04 0.26 -10.63
N GLN A 47 1.75 0.04 -10.43
CA GLN A 47 0.72 1.07 -10.53
C GLN A 47 0.19 1.40 -9.14
N LEU A 48 0.34 2.66 -8.74
CA LEU A 48 -0.10 3.16 -7.43
C LEU A 48 -1.62 3.20 -7.33
N THR A 49 -2.16 3.03 -6.13
CA THR A 49 -3.58 3.29 -5.83
C THR A 49 -3.79 4.73 -5.37
N SER A 50 -5.03 5.21 -5.41
CA SER A 50 -5.41 6.43 -4.71
C SER A 50 -5.28 6.28 -3.20
N LYS A 51 -5.43 7.39 -2.46
CA LYS A 51 -5.44 7.34 -1.00
C LYS A 51 -6.46 6.28 -0.53
N VAL A 52 -6.01 5.39 0.35
CA VAL A 52 -6.88 4.40 0.99
C VAL A 52 -7.77 5.06 2.02
N MET A 53 -9.02 4.62 2.04
CA MET A 53 -10.06 5.03 2.97
C MET A 53 -10.58 3.79 3.69
N GLU A 54 -11.14 3.98 4.87
CA GLU A 54 -11.86 2.95 5.61
C GLU A 54 -13.35 3.29 5.56
N ASP A 55 -14.19 2.26 5.47
CA ASP A 55 -15.64 2.41 5.59
C ASP A 55 -16.11 2.18 7.04
N GLU A 56 -17.42 2.12 7.23
CA GLU A 56 -18.05 1.89 8.54
C GLU A 56 -17.79 0.49 9.13
N TYR A 57 -17.26 -0.43 8.33
CA TYR A 57 -16.89 -1.80 8.72
C TYR A 57 -15.37 -1.99 8.80
N GLU A 58 -14.61 -0.88 8.86
CA GLU A 58 -13.14 -0.87 8.91
C GLU A 58 -12.50 -1.53 7.66
N CYS A 59 -13.26 -1.69 6.58
CA CYS A 59 -12.75 -2.26 5.35
C CYS A 59 -11.99 -1.19 4.58
N LYS A 60 -10.71 -1.47 4.31
CA LYS A 60 -9.84 -0.59 3.52
C LYS A 60 -10.20 -0.65 2.04
N TYR A 61 -10.38 0.50 1.39
CA TYR A 61 -10.68 0.61 -0.04
C TYR A 61 -10.06 1.84 -0.70
N PHE A 62 -9.96 1.81 -2.03
CA PHE A 62 -9.58 2.94 -2.89
C PHE A 62 -10.52 3.05 -4.09
N THR A 63 -10.50 4.17 -4.82
CA THR A 63 -11.47 4.42 -5.92
C THR A 63 -10.85 4.43 -7.31
N GLN A 64 -9.55 4.69 -7.41
CA GLN A 64 -8.86 4.73 -8.70
C GLN A 64 -7.39 4.36 -8.58
N PHE A 65 -6.84 3.87 -9.69
CA PHE A 65 -5.40 3.74 -9.88
C PHE A 65 -4.79 5.08 -10.30
N LYS A 66 -3.50 5.25 -10.01
CA LYS A 66 -2.70 6.45 -10.25
C LYS A 66 -1.56 6.17 -11.23
N SER A 67 -0.49 6.95 -11.12
CA SER A 67 0.75 6.85 -11.88
C SER A 67 1.38 5.46 -11.74
N LYS A 68 2.22 5.15 -12.72
CA LYS A 68 3.07 3.97 -12.71
C LYS A 68 4.50 4.38 -12.45
N GLU A 69 5.20 3.60 -11.63
CA GLU A 69 6.54 3.89 -11.17
C GLU A 69 7.36 2.61 -11.06
N PHE A 70 8.67 2.75 -10.88
CA PHE A 70 9.56 1.62 -10.61
C PHE A 70 9.94 1.65 -9.14
N ILE A 71 9.78 0.51 -8.46
CA ILE A 71 10.25 0.33 -7.09
C ILE A 71 11.24 -0.82 -7.00
N ASP A 72 12.12 -0.77 -6.02
CA ASP A 72 12.94 -1.91 -5.66
C ASP A 72 12.06 -2.99 -5.03
N VAL A 73 12.19 -4.25 -5.46
CA VAL A 73 11.33 -5.34 -4.95
C VAL A 73 11.45 -5.55 -3.45
N ARG A 74 12.57 -5.16 -2.83
CA ARG A 74 12.77 -5.23 -1.36
C ARG A 74 11.83 -4.30 -0.60
N CYS A 75 11.16 -3.42 -1.31
CA CYS A 75 10.18 -2.50 -0.76
C CYS A 75 8.77 -3.06 -0.74
N ILE A 76 8.54 -4.21 -1.39
CA ILE A 76 7.28 -4.92 -1.35
C ILE A 76 7.27 -5.72 -0.04
N ASP A 77 6.22 -5.51 0.74
CA ASP A 77 6.10 -6.17 2.04
C ASP A 77 5.52 -7.59 1.91
N HIS A 78 4.28 -7.66 1.46
CA HIS A 78 3.55 -8.91 1.25
C HIS A 78 2.47 -8.70 0.18
N TYR A 79 1.81 -9.79 -0.23
CA TYR A 79 0.80 -9.75 -1.28
C TYR A 79 -0.60 -9.56 -0.70
N VAL A 80 -1.34 -8.61 -1.27
CA VAL A 80 -2.77 -8.40 -1.01
C VAL A 80 -3.60 -8.61 -2.28
N GLY A 81 -4.89 -8.88 -2.11
CA GLY A 81 -5.86 -8.94 -3.20
C GLY A 81 -6.70 -7.67 -3.28
N PHE A 82 -7.24 -7.37 -4.47
CA PHE A 82 -8.22 -6.31 -4.66
C PHE A 82 -9.53 -6.87 -5.22
N ALA A 83 -10.65 -6.52 -4.59
CA ALA A 83 -11.99 -6.84 -5.07
C ALA A 83 -12.71 -5.56 -5.48
N LYS A 84 -13.17 -5.51 -6.75
CA LYS A 84 -13.94 -4.37 -7.25
C LYS A 84 -15.43 -4.57 -6.96
N ILE A 85 -16.03 -3.62 -6.26
CA ILE A 85 -17.48 -3.54 -6.03
C ILE A 85 -17.89 -2.12 -6.37
N ASP A 86 -18.77 -1.97 -7.37
CA ASP A 86 -19.14 -0.69 -7.97
C ASP A 86 -17.91 0.15 -8.38
N SER A 87 -17.77 1.34 -7.79
CA SER A 87 -16.68 2.29 -8.02
C SER A 87 -15.54 2.17 -7.01
N LYS A 88 -15.59 1.18 -6.11
CA LYS A 88 -14.59 0.95 -5.06
C LYS A 88 -13.80 -0.33 -5.33
N TYR A 89 -12.53 -0.29 -4.94
CA TYR A 89 -11.64 -1.44 -4.89
C TYR A 89 -11.30 -1.70 -3.43
N PHE A 90 -11.86 -2.77 -2.88
CA PHE A 90 -11.61 -3.22 -1.51
C PHE A 90 -10.32 -4.01 -1.44
N ILE A 91 -9.57 -3.82 -0.36
CA ILE A 91 -8.29 -4.47 -0.11
C ILE A 91 -8.53 -5.70 0.74
N ILE A 92 -8.10 -6.86 0.22
CA ILE A 92 -8.19 -8.15 0.88
C ILE A 92 -6.78 -8.53 1.32
N ASP A 93 -6.52 -8.37 2.60
CA ASP A 93 -5.24 -8.71 3.21
C ASP A 93 -5.43 -9.93 4.10
N LYS A 94 -4.93 -11.08 3.63
CA LYS A 94 -5.08 -12.34 4.36
C LYS A 94 -4.14 -12.43 5.56
N GLU A 95 -2.97 -11.80 5.47
CA GLU A 95 -1.95 -11.87 6.52
C GLU A 95 -2.34 -10.99 7.72
N ASN A 96 -3.08 -9.91 7.46
CA ASN A 96 -3.63 -9.01 8.49
C ASN A 96 -5.14 -9.17 8.70
N ALA A 97 -5.75 -10.27 8.23
CA ALA A 97 -7.16 -10.54 8.49
C ALA A 97 -7.40 -10.74 9.99
N PHE A 98 -8.44 -10.10 10.53
CA PHE A 98 -8.89 -10.36 11.90
C PHE A 98 -9.25 -11.84 12.06
N ASP A 99 -8.81 -12.44 13.17
CA ASP A 99 -9.17 -13.82 13.51
C ASP A 99 -10.61 -13.86 14.03
N ASP A 100 -11.55 -14.14 13.14
CA ASP A 100 -12.98 -14.34 13.44
C ASP A 100 -13.20 -15.41 14.54
N ALA A 101 -12.20 -16.24 14.85
CA ALA A 101 -12.26 -17.21 15.94
C ALA A 101 -12.40 -16.57 17.34
N ASN A 102 -12.08 -15.28 17.51
CA ASN A 102 -12.21 -14.57 18.79
C ASN A 102 -13.53 -13.81 18.97
N TRP A 103 -14.47 -13.86 18.02
CA TRP A 103 -15.74 -13.12 18.07
C TRP A 103 -16.75 -13.65 19.12
N LYS A 104 -16.43 -14.70 19.88
CA LYS A 104 -17.37 -15.35 20.82
C LYS A 104 -17.56 -14.67 22.20
N ASN A 105 -16.98 -13.50 22.47
CA ASN A 105 -17.04 -12.91 23.82
C ASN A 105 -17.54 -11.45 23.86
N LEU A 106 -18.68 -11.16 23.23
CA LEU A 106 -19.47 -9.95 23.51
C LEU A 106 -20.93 -10.38 23.76
N GLU A 107 -21.19 -10.80 25.01
CA GLU A 107 -22.51 -10.70 25.66
C GLU A 107 -22.57 -9.41 26.49
#